data_AF-A0A351KWA1-F1
#
_entry.id   AF-A0A351KWA1-F1
#
_cell.length_a   1.000
_cell.length_b   1.000
_cell.length_c   1.000
_cell.angle_alpha   90.00
_cell.angle_beta   90.00
_cell.angle_gamma   90.00
#
_symmetry.space_group_name_H-M   'P 1'
#
loop_
_entity.id
_entity.type
_entity.pdbx_description
1 polymer ?
#
loop_
_entity_poly.entity_id
_entity_poly.type
_entity_poly.pdbx_seq_one_letter_code
_entity_poly.pdbx_strand_id
1 'polypeptide(L)'
;MLINNIYNFEPEQKTFDADGWVWLKWPPEVEQAMQKNAVHPQDLFYFFNQVNGYDSILIPADLAPKRTPDGDYYAKYQFSGHFFANALDFRKFPFQTLTFPMALELRTAQRLGLDYPLGMRIDYQNSGIGAYIDLGGYKTEGFTLALYTHVYESSLGDPDFGKEPRQVSQARLEISYKKTPVATVLKILLPLMAVMALSLLSPSISATGWDVRVGIPPTALLSLIFLQQTYQTWIPELPYITFLDTVYNVCYMTNLILFGLFLWGTNTYSQCSDEERPAVVARIDKLDSYFQKGLLVVIIVAVSINWNLMGLGH
;
A
#
# COMPACT_ATOMS: atom_id res chain seq x y z
N MET A 1 17.62 -13.13 -10.32
CA MET A 1 17.30 -11.69 -10.52
C MET A 1 17.76 -10.91 -9.30
N LEU A 2 18.38 -9.76 -9.51
CA LEU A 2 18.87 -8.85 -8.48
C LEU A 2 18.30 -7.46 -8.76
N ILE A 3 17.63 -6.86 -7.79
CA ILE A 3 17.06 -5.51 -7.92
C ILE A 3 18.02 -4.54 -7.23
N ASN A 4 18.58 -3.56 -7.93
CA ASN A 4 19.52 -2.63 -7.32
C ASN A 4 18.79 -1.55 -6.50
N ASN A 5 17.68 -1.06 -7.05
CA ASN A 5 17.01 0.17 -6.65
C ASN A 5 15.54 0.16 -7.09
N ILE A 6 14.69 0.86 -6.35
CA ILE A 6 13.28 1.13 -6.65
C ILE A 6 13.02 2.60 -6.34
N TYR A 7 12.44 3.32 -7.31
CA TYR A 7 12.26 4.76 -7.25
C TYR A 7 10.96 5.18 -7.98
N ASN A 8 10.66 6.49 -7.99
CA ASN A 8 9.47 7.07 -8.65
C ASN A 8 8.16 6.30 -8.39
N PHE A 9 7.90 5.92 -7.14
CA PHE A 9 6.61 5.31 -6.78
C PHE A 9 5.49 6.34 -6.86
N GLU A 10 4.53 6.13 -7.74
CA GLU A 10 3.35 6.96 -7.95
C GLU A 10 2.09 6.22 -7.47
N PRO A 11 1.55 6.54 -6.27
CA PRO A 11 0.40 5.85 -5.70
C PRO A 11 -0.87 5.96 -6.56
N GLU A 12 -1.07 7.10 -7.23
CA GLU A 12 -2.23 7.39 -8.10
C GLU A 12 -2.26 6.48 -9.33
N GLN A 13 -1.15 6.39 -10.06
CA GLN A 13 -1.01 5.53 -11.23
C GLN A 13 -0.82 4.04 -10.86
N LYS A 14 -0.47 3.76 -9.60
CA LYS A 14 -0.02 2.45 -9.09
C LYS A 14 1.22 1.96 -9.82
N THR A 15 2.17 2.84 -10.08
CA THR A 15 3.40 2.52 -10.81
C THR A 15 4.65 2.84 -10.00
N PHE A 16 5.77 2.21 -10.37
CA PHE A 16 7.10 2.47 -9.82
C PHE A 16 8.17 2.16 -10.85
N ASP A 17 9.33 2.81 -10.74
CA ASP A 17 10.51 2.46 -11.51
C ASP A 17 11.40 1.48 -10.74
N ALA A 18 12.05 0.57 -11.45
CA ALA A 18 13.08 -0.30 -10.89
C ALA A 18 14.22 -0.55 -11.88
N ASP A 19 15.44 -0.68 -11.35
CA ASP A 19 16.61 -1.11 -12.11
C ASP A 19 17.35 -2.27 -11.43
N GLY A 20 18.06 -3.06 -12.22
CA GLY A 20 18.65 -4.29 -11.72
C GLY A 20 19.34 -5.15 -12.77
N TRP A 21 19.54 -6.41 -12.40
CA TRP A 21 20.13 -7.45 -13.21
C TRP A 21 19.22 -8.68 -13.28
N VAL A 22 18.97 -9.17 -14.47
CA VAL A 22 18.36 -10.49 -14.72
C VAL A 22 19.39 -11.37 -15.43
N TRP A 23 19.40 -12.66 -15.13
CA TRP A 23 20.25 -13.64 -15.79
C TRP A 23 19.48 -14.92 -16.02
N LEU A 24 19.89 -15.63 -17.06
CA LEU A 24 19.38 -16.95 -17.42
C LEU A 24 20.55 -17.92 -17.42
N LYS A 25 20.27 -19.17 -17.01
CA LYS A 25 21.12 -20.33 -17.25
C LYS A 25 20.26 -21.38 -17.95
N TRP A 26 20.72 -21.94 -19.07
CA TRP A 26 19.94 -22.88 -19.88
C TRP A 26 20.80 -24.00 -20.47
N PRO A 27 20.22 -25.20 -20.70
CA PRO A 27 20.98 -26.34 -21.22
C PRO A 27 21.32 -26.19 -22.71
N PRO A 28 22.33 -26.92 -23.22
CA PRO A 28 22.74 -26.86 -24.63
C PRO A 28 21.65 -27.16 -25.66
N GLU A 29 20.63 -27.94 -25.28
CA GLU A 29 19.47 -28.24 -26.14
C GLU A 29 18.65 -26.97 -26.47
N VAL A 30 18.42 -26.12 -25.46
CA VAL A 30 17.70 -24.84 -25.62
C VAL A 30 18.54 -23.85 -26.43
N GLU A 31 19.87 -23.89 -26.31
CA GLU A 31 20.77 -23.10 -27.15
C GLU A 31 20.69 -23.51 -28.62
N GLN A 32 20.73 -24.81 -28.92
CA GLN A 32 20.60 -25.32 -30.29
C GLN A 32 19.24 -24.96 -30.90
N ALA A 33 18.17 -25.05 -30.09
CA ALA A 33 16.82 -24.66 -30.49
C ALA A 33 16.71 -23.14 -30.77
N MET A 34 17.35 -22.29 -29.97
CA MET A 34 17.45 -20.85 -30.23
C MET A 34 18.21 -20.54 -31.53
N GLN A 35 19.39 -21.14 -31.72
CA GLN A 35 20.21 -20.93 -32.92
C GLN A 35 19.49 -21.38 -34.20
N LYS A 36 18.82 -22.54 -34.15
CA LYS A 36 18.04 -23.09 -35.29
C LYS A 36 16.90 -22.17 -35.73
N ASN A 37 16.24 -21.50 -34.79
CA ASN A 37 15.07 -20.65 -35.05
C ASN A 37 15.37 -19.14 -35.01
N ALA A 38 16.65 -18.76 -34.97
CA ALA A 38 17.12 -17.37 -34.88
C ALA A 38 16.50 -16.56 -33.72
N VAL A 39 16.30 -17.20 -32.57
CA VAL A 39 15.78 -16.55 -31.35
C VAL A 39 16.95 -16.13 -30.46
N HIS A 40 16.99 -14.86 -30.02
CA HIS A 40 18.02 -14.41 -29.07
C HIS A 40 17.61 -14.75 -27.62
N PRO A 41 18.55 -14.96 -26.68
CA PRO A 41 18.18 -15.37 -25.31
C PRO A 41 17.41 -14.30 -24.52
N GLN A 42 17.49 -13.03 -24.93
CA GLN A 42 16.64 -11.95 -24.41
C GLN A 42 15.16 -12.09 -24.82
N ASP A 43 14.90 -12.75 -25.95
CA ASP A 43 13.55 -13.03 -26.46
C ASP A 43 12.95 -14.30 -25.84
N LEU A 44 13.61 -14.90 -24.84
CA LEU A 44 13.03 -15.97 -24.02
C LEU A 44 12.11 -15.46 -22.91
N PHE A 45 12.16 -14.17 -22.57
CA PHE A 45 11.37 -13.62 -21.47
C PHE A 45 10.86 -12.21 -21.73
N TYR A 46 10.07 -11.71 -20.79
CA TYR A 46 9.68 -10.32 -20.65
C TYR A 46 9.26 -10.04 -19.22
N PHE A 47 9.19 -8.76 -18.86
CA PHE A 47 8.55 -8.34 -17.62
C PHE A 47 7.04 -8.22 -17.85
N PHE A 48 6.26 -9.10 -17.20
CA PHE A 48 4.83 -9.21 -17.41
C PHE A 48 4.05 -7.98 -16.92
N ASN A 49 4.47 -7.38 -15.81
CA ASN A 49 3.83 -6.19 -15.23
C ASN A 49 4.53 -4.88 -15.62
N GLN A 50 5.28 -4.86 -16.71
CA GLN A 50 5.88 -3.65 -17.27
C GLN A 50 4.80 -2.77 -17.92
N VAL A 51 4.80 -1.47 -17.64
CA VAL A 51 3.76 -0.53 -18.07
C VAL A 51 4.04 0.00 -19.48
N ASN A 52 5.28 0.40 -19.75
CA ASN A 52 5.68 0.96 -21.04
C ASN A 52 6.97 0.30 -21.58
N GLY A 53 7.04 0.13 -22.90
CA GLY A 53 8.22 -0.42 -23.57
C GLY A 53 9.27 0.65 -23.94
N TYR A 54 8.85 1.91 -24.09
CA TYR A 54 9.65 2.95 -24.74
C TYR A 54 10.87 3.40 -23.93
N ASP A 55 10.71 3.60 -22.62
CA ASP A 55 11.78 4.04 -21.71
C ASP A 55 12.48 2.88 -20.98
N SER A 56 12.06 1.64 -21.26
CA SER A 56 12.60 0.45 -20.61
C SER A 56 13.79 -0.11 -21.40
N ILE A 57 14.92 -0.26 -20.71
CA ILE A 57 16.15 -0.82 -21.28
C ILE A 57 16.35 -2.27 -20.84
N LEU A 58 16.86 -3.10 -21.75
CA LEU A 58 17.35 -4.44 -21.47
C LEU A 58 18.67 -4.62 -22.23
N ILE A 59 19.80 -4.45 -21.54
CA ILE A 59 21.12 -4.38 -22.16
C ILE A 59 21.90 -5.66 -21.81
N PRO A 60 22.36 -6.47 -22.77
CA PRO A 60 23.20 -7.63 -22.49
C PRO A 60 24.54 -7.20 -21.90
N ALA A 61 24.97 -7.87 -20.83
CA ALA A 61 26.24 -7.60 -20.15
C ALA A 61 27.46 -8.11 -20.93
N ASP A 62 27.24 -9.03 -21.86
CA ASP A 62 28.25 -9.72 -22.67
C ASP A 62 27.74 -9.83 -24.11
N LEU A 63 28.65 -9.77 -25.10
CA LEU A 63 28.29 -9.84 -26.53
C LEU A 63 27.68 -11.18 -26.96
N ALA A 64 27.95 -12.25 -26.21
CA ALA A 64 27.45 -13.59 -26.47
C ALA A 64 27.29 -14.38 -25.15
N PRO A 65 26.39 -15.39 -25.09
CA PRO A 65 26.28 -16.28 -23.95
C PRO A 65 27.59 -16.99 -23.61
N LYS A 66 27.90 -17.07 -22.31
CA LYS A 66 29.06 -17.78 -21.77
C LYS A 66 28.70 -19.23 -21.50
N ARG A 67 29.62 -20.15 -21.77
CA ARG A 67 29.47 -21.55 -21.35
C ARG A 67 30.00 -21.73 -19.92
N THR A 68 29.19 -22.34 -19.07
CA THR A 68 29.50 -22.63 -17.67
C THR A 68 30.26 -23.96 -17.53
N PRO A 69 30.94 -24.23 -16.39
CA PRO A 69 31.65 -25.50 -16.17
C PRO A 69 30.75 -26.75 -16.28
N ASP A 70 29.46 -26.61 -15.96
CA ASP A 70 28.47 -27.69 -16.03
C ASP A 70 28.03 -28.00 -17.48
N GLY A 71 28.49 -27.22 -18.46
CA GLY A 71 28.15 -27.36 -19.88
C GLY A 71 27.01 -26.46 -20.35
N ASP A 72 26.15 -25.99 -19.44
CA ASP A 72 25.06 -25.03 -19.67
C ASP A 72 25.57 -23.67 -20.16
N TYR A 73 24.68 -22.91 -20.82
CA TYR A 73 24.90 -21.54 -21.26
C TYR A 73 24.36 -20.53 -20.23
N TYR A 74 24.96 -19.34 -20.19
CA TYR A 74 24.64 -18.26 -19.27
C TYR A 74 24.69 -16.90 -19.98
N ALA A 75 23.67 -16.07 -19.75
CA ALA A 75 23.69 -14.65 -20.12
C ALA A 75 23.06 -13.81 -19.02
N LYS A 76 23.53 -12.56 -18.91
CA LYS A 76 23.09 -11.57 -17.95
C LYS A 76 22.72 -10.29 -18.67
N TYR A 77 21.67 -9.62 -18.21
CA TYR A 77 21.13 -8.39 -18.75
C TYR A 77 20.98 -7.37 -17.62
N GLN A 78 21.41 -6.14 -17.85
CA GLN A 78 21.00 -5.00 -17.05
C GLN A 78 19.61 -4.57 -17.51
N PHE A 79 18.70 -4.27 -16.59
CA PHE A 79 17.41 -3.70 -16.92
C PHE A 79 17.15 -2.42 -16.13
N SER A 80 16.33 -1.55 -16.70
CA SER A 80 15.62 -0.48 -16.00
C SER A 80 14.28 -0.30 -16.69
N GLY A 81 13.20 -0.06 -15.95
CA GLY A 81 11.87 0.09 -16.54
C GLY A 81 10.80 0.52 -15.55
N HIS A 82 9.60 0.77 -16.09
CA HIS A 82 8.42 1.23 -15.36
C HIS A 82 7.44 0.06 -15.15
N PHE A 83 7.03 -0.17 -13.91
CA PHE A 83 6.30 -1.37 -13.48
C PHE A 83 4.99 -1.04 -12.77
N PHE A 84 3.99 -1.90 -12.95
CA PHE A 84 2.68 -1.78 -12.32
C PHE A 84 2.63 -2.53 -10.99
N ALA A 85 2.25 -1.84 -9.91
CA ALA A 85 2.02 -2.38 -8.59
C ALA A 85 0.55 -2.81 -8.44
N ASN A 86 0.23 -4.01 -8.92
CA ASN A 86 -1.14 -4.56 -8.83
C ASN A 86 -1.59 -4.92 -7.39
N ALA A 87 -0.66 -5.08 -6.44
CA ALA A 87 -0.90 -5.59 -5.09
C ALA A 87 -0.96 -4.51 -3.98
N LEU A 88 -1.25 -3.25 -4.32
CA LEU A 88 -1.34 -2.17 -3.33
C LEU A 88 -2.63 -2.24 -2.50
N ASP A 89 -2.50 -2.49 -1.20
CA ASP A 89 -3.58 -2.40 -0.22
C ASP A 89 -3.34 -1.23 0.76
N PHE A 90 -4.27 -0.27 0.78
CA PHE A 90 -4.25 0.90 1.65
C PHE A 90 -5.29 0.81 2.80
N ARG A 91 -6.02 -0.30 2.97
CA ARG A 91 -7.02 -0.47 4.05
C ARG A 91 -6.41 -0.18 5.42
N LYS A 92 -5.18 -0.62 5.67
CA LYS A 92 -4.45 -0.39 6.93
C LYS A 92 -3.69 0.94 6.97
N PHE A 93 -3.87 1.86 6.02
CA PHE A 93 -3.18 3.15 6.00
C PHE A 93 -3.40 3.93 7.30
N PRO A 94 -2.35 4.50 7.92
CA PRO A 94 -0.94 4.64 7.46
C PRO A 94 0.04 3.56 7.97
N PHE A 95 -0.45 2.38 8.37
CA PHE A 95 0.31 1.23 8.90
C PHE A 95 0.41 0.05 7.93
N GLN A 96 0.04 0.25 6.66
CA GLN A 96 0.06 -0.79 5.64
C GLN A 96 1.48 -1.23 5.27
N THR A 97 1.60 -2.45 4.77
CA THR A 97 2.78 -2.93 4.04
C THR A 97 2.46 -2.81 2.55
N LEU A 98 3.33 -2.16 1.78
CA LEU A 98 3.22 -2.08 0.33
C LEU A 98 4.11 -3.16 -0.29
N THR A 99 3.58 -3.91 -1.25
CA THR A 99 4.30 -4.98 -1.94
C THR A 99 4.46 -4.61 -3.41
N PHE A 100 5.70 -4.49 -3.87
CA PHE A 100 6.03 -4.14 -5.26
C PHE A 100 6.53 -5.39 -5.99
N PRO A 101 5.73 -5.97 -6.90
CA PRO A 101 6.10 -7.16 -7.64
C PRO A 101 6.86 -6.80 -8.93
N MET A 102 7.85 -7.61 -9.29
CA MET A 102 8.38 -7.71 -10.65
C MET A 102 8.22 -9.15 -11.12
N ALA A 103 7.36 -9.33 -12.12
CA ALA A 103 7.04 -10.62 -12.70
C ALA A 103 7.83 -10.82 -13.99
N LEU A 104 8.79 -11.74 -13.98
CA LEU A 104 9.48 -12.24 -15.17
C LEU A 104 8.68 -13.40 -15.74
N GLU A 105 8.32 -13.39 -17.02
CA GLU A 105 7.56 -14.47 -17.63
C GLU A 105 8.22 -14.98 -18.91
N LEU A 106 8.20 -16.30 -19.12
CA LEU A 106 8.77 -16.90 -20.33
C LEU A 106 7.91 -16.63 -21.57
N ARG A 107 8.57 -16.27 -22.67
CA ARG A 107 7.97 -16.36 -24.00
C ARG A 107 7.94 -17.83 -24.41
N THR A 108 6.86 -18.28 -25.05
CA THR A 108 6.54 -19.72 -25.09
C THR A 108 7.46 -20.56 -25.98
N ALA A 109 7.66 -21.81 -25.57
CA ALA A 109 8.63 -22.75 -26.14
C ALA A 109 8.45 -23.07 -27.64
N GLN A 110 7.26 -22.88 -28.21
CA GLN A 110 7.01 -23.11 -29.64
C GLN A 110 7.86 -22.22 -30.55
N ARG A 111 8.27 -21.01 -30.12
CA ARG A 111 9.25 -20.19 -30.89
C ARG A 111 10.62 -20.86 -31.03
N LEU A 112 10.93 -21.83 -30.15
CA LEU A 112 12.13 -22.66 -30.23
C LEU A 112 11.88 -24.00 -30.94
N GLY A 113 10.64 -24.29 -31.36
CA GLY A 113 10.27 -25.57 -31.96
C GLY A 113 10.51 -26.77 -31.03
N LEU A 114 10.31 -26.59 -29.73
CA LEU A 114 10.43 -27.65 -28.72
C LEU A 114 9.07 -28.32 -28.48
N ASP A 115 9.07 -29.66 -28.45
CA ASP A 115 7.86 -30.48 -28.22
C ASP A 115 7.42 -30.52 -26.74
N TYR A 116 8.09 -29.78 -25.86
CA TYR A 116 7.83 -29.73 -24.42
C TYR A 116 7.77 -28.28 -23.89
N PRO A 117 6.98 -28.00 -22.83
CA PRO A 117 6.92 -26.69 -22.23
C PRO A 117 8.23 -26.34 -21.50
N LEU A 118 8.73 -25.12 -21.71
CA LEU A 118 9.81 -24.55 -20.92
C LEU A 118 9.30 -24.12 -19.54
N GLY A 119 9.94 -24.62 -18.49
CA GLY A 119 9.77 -24.14 -17.12
C GLY A 119 11.00 -23.39 -16.63
N MET A 120 10.82 -22.38 -15.78
CA MET A 120 11.94 -21.74 -15.07
C MET A 120 12.28 -22.49 -13.79
N ARG A 121 13.54 -22.39 -13.38
CA ARG A 121 14.01 -22.69 -12.03
C ARG A 121 14.62 -21.44 -11.44
N ILE A 122 14.30 -21.16 -10.18
CA ILE A 122 14.79 -19.98 -9.48
C ILE A 122 16.16 -20.26 -8.85
N ASP A 123 17.13 -19.42 -9.17
CA ASP A 123 18.41 -19.34 -8.47
C ASP A 123 18.23 -18.50 -7.20
N TYR A 124 17.84 -19.16 -6.11
CA TYR A 124 17.62 -18.53 -4.81
C TYR A 124 18.91 -18.03 -4.15
N GLN A 125 20.07 -18.60 -4.49
CA GLN A 125 21.34 -18.27 -3.82
C GLN A 125 21.95 -16.97 -4.35
N ASN A 126 21.78 -16.69 -5.65
CA ASN A 126 22.33 -15.48 -6.27
C ASN A 126 21.27 -14.38 -6.49
N SER A 127 19.98 -14.64 -6.23
CA SER A 127 18.91 -13.64 -6.39
C SER A 127 18.64 -12.84 -5.12
N GLY A 128 18.21 -11.58 -5.27
CA GLY A 128 17.81 -10.75 -4.14
C GLY A 128 17.68 -9.26 -4.44
N ILE A 129 18.05 -8.43 -3.46
CA ILE A 129 17.95 -6.98 -3.50
C ILE A 129 19.30 -6.33 -3.14
N GLY A 130 19.57 -5.16 -3.72
CA GLY A 130 20.79 -4.39 -3.56
C GLY A 130 20.71 -3.39 -2.40
N ALA A 131 21.82 -2.66 -2.19
CA ALA A 131 21.96 -1.72 -1.08
C ALA A 131 21.14 -0.43 -1.20
N TYR A 132 20.63 -0.11 -2.39
CA TYR A 132 19.88 1.12 -2.68
C TYR A 132 18.37 0.88 -2.83
N ILE A 133 17.88 -0.21 -2.25
CA ILE A 133 16.49 -0.65 -2.42
C ILE A 133 15.47 0.11 -1.54
N ASP A 134 15.93 0.94 -0.60
CA ASP A 134 15.06 1.68 0.32
C ASP A 134 14.30 2.82 -0.37
N LEU A 135 12.97 2.71 -0.38
CA LEU A 135 12.06 3.71 -0.93
C LEU A 135 11.86 4.89 0.04
N GLY A 136 11.91 6.12 -0.48
CA GLY A 136 11.70 7.35 0.28
C GLY A 136 10.40 7.33 1.13
N GLY A 137 10.55 7.49 2.44
CA GLY A 137 9.42 7.49 3.39
C GLY A 137 8.98 6.11 3.90
N TYR A 138 9.56 5.03 3.37
CA TYR A 138 9.35 3.65 3.82
C TYR A 138 10.68 3.04 4.30
N LYS A 139 10.60 1.83 4.84
CA LYS A 139 11.75 0.93 5.06
C LYS A 139 11.45 -0.40 4.37
N THR A 140 12.49 -1.02 3.82
CA THR A 140 12.40 -2.38 3.28
C THR A 140 12.28 -3.38 4.43
N GLU A 141 11.21 -4.19 4.45
CA GLU A 141 11.08 -5.34 5.36
C GLU A 141 11.80 -6.59 4.81
N GLY A 142 11.88 -6.72 3.48
CA GLY A 142 12.59 -7.80 2.79
C GLY A 142 12.06 -8.02 1.37
N PHE A 143 12.45 -9.14 0.77
CA PHE A 143 11.91 -9.61 -0.51
C PHE A 143 11.47 -11.06 -0.41
N THR A 144 10.50 -11.44 -1.24
CA THR A 144 10.18 -12.83 -1.56
C THR A 144 10.45 -13.08 -3.03
N LEU A 145 10.72 -14.34 -3.38
CA LEU A 145 10.95 -14.76 -4.75
C LEU A 145 10.30 -16.13 -4.92
N ALA A 146 9.35 -16.24 -5.84
CA ALA A 146 8.56 -17.46 -6.00
C ALA A 146 8.25 -17.76 -7.48
N LEU A 147 8.08 -19.04 -7.77
CA LEU A 147 7.71 -19.54 -9.08
C LEU A 147 6.19 -19.73 -9.13
N TYR A 148 5.57 -19.21 -10.17
CA TYR A 148 4.14 -19.30 -10.44
C TYR A 148 3.92 -19.89 -11.84
N THR A 149 2.78 -20.53 -12.03
CA THR A 149 2.27 -20.89 -13.36
C THR A 149 1.14 -19.92 -13.67
N HIS A 150 1.35 -19.06 -14.66
CA HIS A 150 0.32 -18.18 -15.18
C HIS A 150 -0.51 -18.96 -16.21
N VAL A 151 -1.82 -19.00 -16.03
CA VAL A 151 -2.75 -19.69 -16.93
C VAL A 151 -3.58 -18.67 -17.68
N TYR A 152 -3.38 -18.58 -18.99
CA TYR A 152 -4.22 -17.78 -19.87
C TYR A 152 -5.50 -18.55 -20.20
N GLU A 153 -6.64 -18.00 -19.79
CA GLU A 153 -7.99 -18.54 -20.08
C GLU A 153 -8.43 -18.38 -21.55
N SER A 154 -7.60 -17.71 -22.36
CA SER A 154 -7.84 -17.49 -23.79
C SER A 154 -6.63 -17.97 -24.59
N SER A 155 -6.88 -18.67 -25.70
CA SER A 155 -5.86 -18.96 -26.72
C SER A 155 -5.48 -17.74 -27.55
N LEU A 156 -6.04 -16.56 -27.27
CA LEU A 156 -5.80 -15.29 -27.99
C LEU A 156 -6.14 -15.34 -29.50
N GLY A 157 -6.88 -16.36 -29.94
CA GLY A 157 -7.13 -16.62 -31.36
C GLY A 157 -5.92 -17.19 -32.10
N ASP A 158 -4.88 -17.62 -31.38
CA ASP A 158 -3.66 -18.20 -31.93
C ASP A 158 -3.97 -19.57 -32.57
N PRO A 159 -3.80 -19.72 -33.91
CA PRO A 159 -4.18 -20.93 -34.63
C PRO A 159 -3.40 -22.17 -34.17
N ASP A 160 -2.22 -21.99 -33.58
CA ASP A 160 -1.35 -23.07 -33.13
C ASP A 160 -1.72 -23.63 -31.74
N PHE A 161 -2.64 -22.98 -31.01
CA PHE A 161 -3.04 -23.35 -29.63
C PHE A 161 -4.48 -23.87 -29.48
N GLY A 162 -5.31 -23.78 -30.52
CA GLY A 162 -6.70 -24.28 -30.47
C GLY A 162 -7.55 -23.58 -29.40
N LYS A 163 -8.17 -24.36 -28.50
CA LYS A 163 -9.03 -23.86 -27.40
C LYS A 163 -8.47 -24.12 -26.00
N GLU A 164 -7.28 -24.70 -25.87
CA GLU A 164 -6.76 -25.13 -24.57
C GLU A 164 -6.13 -23.95 -23.78
N PRO A 165 -6.25 -23.92 -22.44
CA PRO A 165 -5.64 -22.88 -21.63
C PRO A 165 -4.11 -22.89 -21.72
N ARG A 166 -3.51 -21.75 -22.05
CA ARG A 166 -2.06 -21.63 -22.23
C ARG A 166 -1.37 -21.40 -20.90
N GLN A 167 -0.59 -22.38 -20.45
CA GLN A 167 0.20 -22.29 -19.22
C GLN A 167 1.61 -21.75 -19.51
N VAL A 168 2.05 -20.78 -18.72
CA VAL A 168 3.36 -20.13 -18.86
C VAL A 168 4.04 -20.04 -17.49
N SER A 169 5.35 -20.31 -17.46
CA SER A 169 6.15 -20.15 -16.25
C SER A 169 6.43 -18.68 -15.97
N GLN A 170 6.13 -18.21 -14.76
CA GLN A 170 6.38 -16.86 -14.26
C GLN A 170 7.24 -16.95 -12.98
N ALA A 171 8.30 -16.15 -12.88
CA ALA A 171 9.10 -15.98 -11.68
C ALA A 171 8.85 -14.56 -11.16
N ARG A 172 8.36 -14.44 -9.92
CA ARG A 172 7.98 -13.15 -9.35
C ARG A 172 8.83 -12.85 -8.14
N LEU A 173 9.48 -11.68 -8.16
CA LEU A 173 10.18 -11.10 -7.03
C LEU A 173 9.28 -10.01 -6.45
N GLU A 174 8.93 -10.11 -5.17
CA GLU A 174 8.07 -9.13 -4.50
C GLU A 174 8.85 -8.47 -3.36
N ILE A 175 8.92 -7.14 -3.35
CA ILE A 175 9.64 -6.38 -2.32
C ILE A 175 8.63 -5.71 -1.39
N SER A 176 8.81 -5.90 -0.09
CA SER A 176 7.88 -5.44 0.94
C SER A 176 8.41 -4.19 1.64
N TYR A 177 7.60 -3.14 1.66
CA TYR A 177 7.91 -1.82 2.19
C TYR A 177 6.93 -1.39 3.28
N LYS A 178 7.40 -0.74 4.33
CA LYS A 178 6.56 -0.31 5.44
C LYS A 178 6.99 1.01 6.06
N LYS A 179 6.04 1.81 6.51
CA LYS A 179 6.33 3.03 7.28
C LYS A 179 6.74 2.66 8.70
N THR A 180 7.73 3.37 9.26
CA THR A 180 8.16 3.16 10.64
C THR A 180 7.02 3.56 11.60
N PRO A 181 6.51 2.66 12.47
CA PRO A 181 5.33 2.94 13.30
C PRO A 181 5.44 4.21 14.15
N VAL A 182 6.63 4.46 14.72
CA VAL A 182 6.91 5.68 15.51
C VAL A 182 6.78 6.94 14.66
N ALA A 183 7.32 6.94 13.45
CA ALA A 183 7.21 8.08 12.53
C ALA A 183 5.76 8.31 12.10
N THR A 184 5.01 7.22 11.85
CA THR A 184 3.57 7.28 11.55
C THR A 184 2.76 7.89 12.70
N VAL A 185 2.98 7.43 13.94
CA VAL A 185 2.30 7.99 15.12
C VAL A 185 2.63 9.47 15.31
N LEU A 186 3.92 9.84 15.28
CA LEU A 186 4.34 11.21 15.56
C LEU A 186 4.00 12.22 14.45
N LYS A 187 3.99 11.81 13.18
CA LYS A 187 3.70 12.72 12.05
C LYS A 187 2.23 12.79 11.67
N ILE A 188 1.46 11.72 11.87
CA ILE A 188 0.07 11.61 11.35
C ILE A 188 -0.95 11.58 12.50
N LEU A 189 -0.72 10.74 13.52
CA LEU A 189 -1.69 10.59 14.61
C LEU A 189 -1.53 11.66 15.71
N LEU A 190 -0.33 12.18 15.96
CA LEU A 190 -0.11 13.16 17.03
C LEU A 190 -0.90 14.47 16.84
N PRO A 191 -0.97 15.09 15.64
CA PRO A 191 -1.82 16.26 15.41
C PRO A 191 -3.31 15.97 15.65
N LEU A 192 -3.78 14.81 15.16
CA LEU A 192 -5.15 14.33 15.36
C LEU A 192 -5.46 14.11 16.84
N MET A 193 -4.56 13.46 17.58
CA MET A 193 -4.69 13.25 19.03
C MET A 193 -4.69 14.57 19.80
N ALA A 194 -3.90 15.56 19.38
CA ALA A 194 -3.88 16.88 20.02
C ALA A 194 -5.22 17.63 19.84
N VAL A 195 -5.78 17.66 18.62
CA VAL A 195 -7.10 18.25 18.35
C VAL A 195 -8.18 17.52 19.16
N MET A 196 -8.18 16.19 19.14
CA MET A 196 -9.16 15.40 19.89
C MET A 196 -9.01 15.52 21.41
N ALA A 197 -7.79 15.67 21.93
CA ALA A 197 -7.56 15.92 23.36
C ALA A 197 -8.17 17.27 23.78
N LEU A 198 -7.99 18.33 22.98
CA LEU A 198 -8.61 19.63 23.25
C LEU A 198 -10.15 19.54 23.23
N SER A 199 -10.73 18.89 22.22
CA SER A 199 -12.18 18.66 22.17
C SER A 199 -12.69 17.83 23.36
N LEU A 200 -12.01 16.74 23.72
CA LEU A 200 -12.42 15.89 24.85
C LEU A 200 -12.15 16.53 26.22
N LEU A 201 -11.26 17.51 26.34
CA LEU A 201 -11.05 18.28 27.57
C LEU A 201 -12.04 19.44 27.72
N SER A 202 -12.65 19.92 26.63
CA SER A 202 -13.59 21.06 26.65
C SER A 202 -14.83 20.91 27.57
N PRO A 203 -15.41 19.71 27.85
CA PRO A 203 -16.48 19.58 28.84
C PRO A 203 -16.06 19.95 30.27
N SER A 204 -14.75 20.00 30.56
CA SER A 204 -14.22 20.42 31.87
C SER A 204 -14.51 21.90 32.22
N ILE A 205 -15.02 22.70 31.25
CA ILE A 205 -15.37 24.13 31.29
C ILE A 205 -14.86 24.95 32.50
N SER A 206 -15.68 25.34 33.50
CA SER A 206 -17.09 24.96 33.84
C SER A 206 -18.17 25.63 32.95
N ALA A 207 -19.44 25.27 33.16
CA ALA A 207 -20.61 25.70 32.40
C ALA A 207 -20.86 27.23 32.30
N THR A 208 -20.25 28.04 33.17
CA THR A 208 -20.33 29.51 33.08
C THR A 208 -19.56 30.08 31.87
N GLY A 209 -18.57 29.35 31.33
CA GLY A 209 -17.79 29.72 30.14
C GLY A 209 -18.43 29.29 28.81
N TRP A 210 -19.75 29.50 28.67
CA TRP A 210 -20.54 28.96 27.55
C TRP A 210 -20.10 29.47 26.17
N ASP A 211 -19.73 30.76 26.04
CA ASP A 211 -19.18 31.36 24.82
C ASP A 211 -17.99 30.57 24.26
N VAL A 212 -17.08 30.16 25.15
CA VAL A 212 -15.87 29.42 24.81
C VAL A 212 -16.21 27.97 24.44
N ARG A 213 -17.12 27.34 25.18
CA ARG A 213 -17.53 25.93 24.95
C ARG A 213 -18.12 25.74 23.56
N VAL A 214 -19.05 26.61 23.13
CA VAL A 214 -19.72 26.47 21.82
C VAL A 214 -18.75 26.67 20.64
N GLY A 215 -17.69 27.47 20.81
CA GLY A 215 -16.68 27.72 19.77
C GLY A 215 -15.66 26.59 19.54
N ILE A 216 -15.46 25.68 20.51
CA ILE A 216 -14.42 24.63 20.41
C ILE A 216 -14.75 23.58 19.35
N PRO A 217 -15.94 22.93 19.33
CA PRO A 217 -16.21 21.86 18.37
C PRO A 217 -16.16 22.31 16.89
N PRO A 218 -16.70 23.47 16.47
CA PRO A 218 -16.53 23.95 15.09
C PRO A 218 -15.07 24.17 14.70
N THR A 219 -14.26 24.71 15.61
CA THR A 219 -12.82 24.93 15.39
C THR A 219 -12.07 23.60 15.24
N ALA A 220 -12.41 22.61 16.06
CA ALA A 220 -11.86 21.26 15.96
C ALA A 220 -12.31 20.56 14.66
N LEU A 221 -13.58 20.64 14.28
CA LEU A 221 -14.10 20.10 13.01
C LEU A 221 -13.35 20.67 11.80
N LEU A 222 -13.15 22.00 11.75
CA LEU A 222 -12.37 22.64 10.69
C LEU A 222 -10.91 22.15 10.66
N SER A 223 -10.29 22.00 11.83
CA SER A 223 -8.92 21.47 11.96
C SER A 223 -8.82 20.03 11.47
N LEU A 224 -9.82 19.18 11.80
CA LEU A 224 -9.90 17.80 11.33
C LEU A 224 -10.07 17.71 9.80
N ILE A 225 -10.89 18.60 9.20
CA ILE A 225 -11.07 18.67 7.74
C ILE A 225 -9.74 18.96 7.04
N PHE A 226 -8.97 19.95 7.50
CA PHE A 226 -7.66 20.25 6.93
C PHE A 226 -6.65 19.11 7.09
N LEU A 227 -6.62 18.46 8.27
CA LEU A 227 -5.77 17.29 8.50
C LEU A 227 -6.17 16.11 7.60
N GLN A 228 -7.47 15.91 7.33
CA GLN A 228 -7.96 14.87 6.44
C GLN A 228 -7.57 15.13 4.98
N GLN A 229 -7.87 16.33 4.47
CA GLN A 229 -7.48 16.74 3.11
C GLN A 229 -5.98 16.56 2.88
N THR A 230 -5.16 16.91 3.89
CA THR A 230 -3.69 16.76 3.83
C THR A 230 -3.28 15.31 3.60
N TYR A 231 -3.76 14.32 4.37
CA TYR A 231 -3.34 12.93 4.15
C TYR A 231 -3.96 12.30 2.90
N GLN A 232 -5.14 12.76 2.46
CA GLN A 232 -5.77 12.24 1.25
C GLN A 232 -4.94 12.52 -0.01
N THR A 233 -4.13 13.60 -0.03
CA THR A 233 -3.13 13.83 -1.10
C THR A 233 -1.96 12.83 -1.12
N TRP A 234 -1.87 11.90 -0.17
CA TRP A 234 -0.77 10.91 -0.09
C TRP A 234 -1.18 9.51 -0.55
N ILE A 235 -2.44 9.33 -0.95
CA ILE A 235 -3.03 8.06 -1.38
C ILE A 235 -3.85 8.27 -2.66
N PRO A 236 -3.98 7.25 -3.53
CA PRO A 236 -4.90 7.32 -4.67
C PRO A 236 -6.36 7.48 -4.21
N GLU A 237 -7.25 7.80 -5.15
CA GLU A 237 -8.67 7.58 -4.95
C GLU A 237 -8.95 6.08 -4.78
N LEU A 238 -9.57 5.71 -3.65
CA LEU A 238 -9.83 4.31 -3.27
C LEU A 238 -11.33 3.99 -3.33
N PRO A 239 -11.73 2.81 -3.85
CA PRO A 239 -13.11 2.36 -3.82
C PRO A 239 -13.55 1.82 -2.44
N TYR A 240 -12.71 2.00 -1.41
CA TYR A 240 -12.93 1.52 -0.04
C TYR A 240 -12.38 2.52 0.98
N ILE A 241 -12.90 2.47 2.21
CA ILE A 241 -12.42 3.30 3.33
C ILE A 241 -11.14 2.73 3.96
N THR A 242 -10.23 3.61 4.37
CA THR A 242 -9.04 3.22 5.14
C THR A 242 -9.28 3.23 6.64
N PHE A 243 -8.34 2.65 7.39
CA PHE A 243 -8.28 2.74 8.84
C PHE A 243 -8.35 4.18 9.29
N LEU A 244 -7.55 5.06 8.68
CA LEU A 244 -7.51 6.47 9.04
C LEU A 244 -8.84 7.17 8.74
N ASP A 245 -9.48 6.95 7.58
CA ASP A 245 -10.80 7.55 7.27
C ASP A 245 -11.83 7.21 8.35
N THR A 246 -11.82 5.96 8.83
CA THR A 246 -12.74 5.52 9.90
C THR A 246 -12.44 6.20 11.23
N VAL A 247 -11.16 6.41 11.57
CA VAL A 247 -10.76 7.21 12.75
C VAL A 247 -11.27 8.65 12.62
N TYR A 248 -11.09 9.30 11.47
CA TYR A 248 -11.59 10.66 11.23
C TYR A 248 -13.12 10.73 11.34
N ASN A 249 -13.85 9.76 10.79
CA ASN A 249 -15.31 9.68 10.93
C ASN A 249 -15.76 9.60 12.39
N VAL A 250 -15.09 8.79 13.23
CA VAL A 250 -15.34 8.74 14.68
C VAL A 250 -15.01 10.07 15.36
N CYS A 251 -13.93 10.75 14.96
CA CYS A 251 -13.57 12.07 15.45
C CYS A 251 -14.62 13.14 15.09
N TYR A 252 -15.15 13.15 13.87
CA TYR A 252 -16.23 14.05 13.45
C TYR A 252 -17.51 13.82 14.26
N MET A 253 -17.94 12.56 14.39
CA MET A 253 -19.14 12.23 15.18
C MET A 253 -18.98 12.62 16.65
N THR A 254 -17.78 12.43 17.22
CA THR A 254 -17.48 12.88 18.60
C THR A 254 -17.64 14.40 18.75
N ASN A 255 -17.06 15.18 17.82
CA ASN A 255 -17.18 16.65 17.88
C ASN A 255 -18.62 17.12 17.64
N LEU A 256 -19.39 16.45 16.78
CA LEU A 256 -20.80 16.74 16.57
C LEU A 256 -21.63 16.50 17.86
N ILE A 257 -21.37 15.39 18.57
CA ILE A 257 -22.04 15.08 19.85
C ILE A 257 -21.67 16.12 20.91
N LEU A 258 -20.39 16.50 21.02
CA LEU A 258 -19.95 17.57 21.93
C LEU A 258 -20.59 18.92 21.60
N PHE A 259 -20.74 19.26 20.31
CA PHE A 259 -21.43 20.47 19.89
C PHE A 259 -22.91 20.47 20.31
N GLY A 260 -23.61 19.35 20.10
CA GLY A 260 -25.00 19.19 20.56
C GLY A 260 -25.13 19.30 22.09
N LEU A 261 -24.20 18.71 22.83
CA LEU A 261 -24.13 18.80 24.30
C LEU A 261 -23.95 20.24 24.77
N PHE A 262 -23.02 21.00 24.16
CA PHE A 262 -22.77 22.40 24.55
C PHE A 262 -23.88 23.35 24.13
N LEU A 263 -24.50 23.12 22.98
CA LEU A 263 -25.67 23.90 22.55
C LEU A 263 -26.87 23.65 23.49
N TRP A 264 -27.10 22.39 23.89
CA TRP A 264 -28.10 22.05 24.90
C TRP A 264 -27.78 22.67 26.28
N GLY A 265 -26.54 22.56 26.76
CA GLY A 265 -26.11 23.12 28.02
C GLY A 265 -26.26 24.65 28.07
N THR A 266 -25.83 25.34 27.02
CA THR A 266 -25.94 26.80 26.87
C THR A 266 -27.41 27.25 26.86
N ASN A 267 -28.27 26.58 26.09
CA ASN A 267 -29.71 26.89 26.06
C ASN A 267 -30.42 26.61 27.39
N THR A 268 -29.99 25.57 28.12
CA THR A 268 -30.56 25.26 29.44
C THR A 268 -30.10 26.29 30.48
N TYR A 269 -28.85 26.75 30.40
CA TYR A 269 -28.30 27.79 31.28
C TYR A 269 -28.91 29.17 31.00
N SER A 270 -29.18 29.53 29.74
CA SER A 270 -29.78 30.83 29.40
C SER A 270 -31.27 30.95 29.77
N GLN A 271 -31.98 29.83 29.93
CA GLN A 271 -33.41 29.79 30.27
C GLN A 271 -33.69 29.66 31.78
N CYS A 272 -32.69 29.38 32.62
CA CYS A 272 -32.89 29.15 34.05
C CYS A 272 -32.90 30.44 34.89
N SER A 273 -33.81 30.48 35.86
CA SER A 273 -33.93 31.55 36.86
C SER A 273 -32.73 31.59 37.80
N ASP A 274 -32.44 32.77 38.38
CA ASP A 274 -31.26 32.98 39.24
C ASP A 274 -31.19 32.00 40.44
N GLU A 275 -32.34 31.61 40.99
CA GLU A 275 -32.44 30.65 42.12
C GLU A 275 -32.10 29.20 41.71
N GLU A 276 -32.35 28.82 40.45
CA GLU A 276 -32.14 27.45 39.95
C GLU A 276 -30.73 27.23 39.35
N ARG A 277 -30.03 28.32 38.99
CA ARG A 277 -28.71 28.28 38.35
C ARG A 277 -27.70 27.32 39.00
N PRO A 278 -27.51 27.28 40.32
CA PRO A 278 -26.52 26.38 40.93
C PRO A 278 -26.83 24.89 40.67
N ALA A 279 -28.12 24.52 40.69
CA ALA A 279 -28.57 23.16 40.43
C ALA A 279 -28.47 22.79 38.94
N VAL A 280 -28.78 23.73 38.05
CA VAL A 280 -28.65 23.56 36.59
C VAL A 280 -27.18 23.39 36.18
N VAL A 281 -26.28 24.23 36.69
CA VAL A 281 -24.82 24.12 36.47
C VAL A 281 -24.29 22.77 36.94
N ALA A 282 -24.61 22.36 38.17
CA ALA A 282 -24.18 21.06 38.70
C ALA A 282 -24.71 19.86 37.89
N ARG A 283 -25.91 19.99 37.30
CA ARG A 283 -26.48 18.97 36.39
C ARG A 283 -25.73 18.91 35.05
N ILE A 284 -25.39 20.07 34.47
CA ILE A 284 -24.62 20.17 33.22
C ILE A 284 -23.22 19.59 33.43
N ASP A 285 -22.46 20.05 34.43
CA ASP A 285 -21.09 19.58 34.70
C ASP A 285 -21.04 18.06 34.98
N LYS A 286 -22.09 17.50 35.61
CA LYS A 286 -22.20 16.04 35.83
C LYS A 286 -22.43 15.28 34.51
N LEU A 287 -23.28 15.79 33.63
CA LEU A 287 -23.51 15.21 32.29
C LEU A 287 -22.26 15.33 31.42
N ASP A 288 -21.61 16.49 31.42
CA ASP A 288 -20.34 16.76 30.73
C ASP A 288 -19.28 15.72 31.11
N SER A 289 -19.10 15.42 32.40
CA SER A 289 -18.15 14.39 32.85
C SER A 289 -18.52 12.97 32.40
N TYR A 290 -19.81 12.62 32.33
CA TYR A 290 -20.24 11.33 31.79
C TYR A 290 -20.04 11.23 30.27
N PHE A 291 -20.40 12.27 29.52
CA PHE A 291 -20.19 12.33 28.07
C PHE A 291 -18.70 12.28 27.72
N GLN A 292 -17.85 13.04 28.42
CA GLN A 292 -16.40 13.01 28.25
C GLN A 292 -15.81 11.60 28.39
N LYS A 293 -16.16 10.90 29.49
CA LYS A 293 -15.70 9.53 29.74
C LYS A 293 -16.29 8.53 28.76
N GLY A 294 -17.58 8.67 28.44
CA GLY A 294 -18.29 7.81 27.48
C GLY A 294 -17.71 7.92 26.07
N LEU A 295 -17.51 9.14 25.57
CA LEU A 295 -16.92 9.40 24.25
C LEU A 295 -15.47 8.91 24.16
N LEU A 296 -14.66 9.07 25.21
CA LEU A 296 -13.31 8.51 25.26
C LEU A 296 -13.32 6.98 25.13
N VAL A 297 -14.21 6.29 25.86
CA VAL A 297 -14.37 4.83 25.75
C VAL A 297 -14.88 4.43 24.37
N VAL A 298 -15.87 5.15 23.82
CA VAL A 298 -16.40 4.90 22.47
C VAL A 298 -15.32 5.04 21.40
N ILE A 299 -14.45 6.07 21.48
CA ILE A 299 -13.31 6.23 20.57
C ILE A 299 -12.37 5.02 20.68
N ILE A 300 -11.93 4.67 21.89
CA ILE A 300 -10.98 3.56 22.10
C ILE A 300 -11.54 2.24 21.58
N VAL A 301 -12.82 1.95 21.87
CA VAL A 301 -13.50 0.74 21.40
C VAL A 301 -13.69 0.76 19.88
N ALA A 302 -14.15 1.87 19.29
CA ALA A 302 -14.34 1.98 17.84
C ALA A 302 -13.01 1.82 17.07
N VAL A 303 -11.93 2.46 17.52
CA VAL A 303 -10.59 2.32 16.93
C VAL A 303 -10.08 0.88 17.05
N SER A 304 -10.31 0.23 18.19
CA SER A 304 -9.91 -1.17 18.42
C SER A 304 -10.69 -2.16 17.54
N ILE A 305 -12.02 -1.97 17.41
CA ILE A 305 -12.86 -2.78 16.51
C ILE A 305 -12.42 -2.58 15.06
N ASN A 306 -12.22 -1.32 14.64
CA ASN A 306 -11.78 -0.97 13.29
C ASN A 306 -10.45 -1.65 12.92
N TRP A 307 -9.46 -1.63 13.83
CA TRP A 307 -8.18 -2.32 13.63
C TRP A 307 -8.35 -3.83 13.38
N ASN A 308 -9.24 -4.49 14.12
CA ASN A 308 -9.50 -5.92 13.96
C ASN A 308 -10.28 -6.23 12.68
N LEU A 309 -11.30 -5.44 12.34
CA LEU A 309 -12.08 -5.61 11.10
C LEU A 309 -11.20 -5.49 9.86
N MET A 310 -10.30 -4.51 9.82
CA MET A 310 -9.35 -4.35 8.72
C MET A 310 -8.21 -5.37 8.75
N GLY A 311 -8.08 -6.15 9.82
CA GLY A 311 -7.26 -7.35 9.89
C GLY A 311 -7.87 -8.58 9.20
N LEU A 312 -9.19 -8.62 9.04
CA LEU A 312 -9.94 -9.77 8.52
C LEU A 312 -10.21 -9.72 7.00
N GLY A 313 -9.93 -8.58 6.36
CA GLY A 313 -10.00 -8.43 4.90
C GLY A 313 -8.80 -9.04 4.18
N HIS A 314 -8.73 -10.37 4.17
CA HIS A 314 -7.84 -11.18 3.32
C HIS A 314 -8.64 -11.79 2.17
#